data_AF-A0A432LA29-F1
#
_entry.id   AF-A0A432LA29-F1
#
_cell.length_a   1.000
_cell.length_b   1.000
_cell.length_c   1.000
_cell.angle_alpha   90.00
_cell.angle_beta   90.00
_cell.angle_gamma   90.00
#
_symmetry.space_group_name_H-M   'P 1'
#
loop_
_entity.id
_entity.type
_entity.pdbx_description
1 polymer ?
#
loop_
_entity_poly.entity_id
_entity_poly.type
_entity_poly.pdbx_seq_one_letter_code
_entity_poly.pdbx_strand_id
1 'polypeptide(L)'
;MYTIIISILVVIMIASILHWVNFSTKEGKDERGKMILGRSSQIAFSIVVLAFGVTLIGDRYITFSTDEQFTTTLIALMTSIMLINSISIAYFRKKY
;
A
#
# COMPACT_ATOMS: atom_id res chain seq x y z
N MET A 1 2.00 22.56 4.34
CA MET A 1 3.05 21.53 4.16
C MET A 1 2.45 20.14 3.97
N TYR A 2 1.52 19.72 4.84
CA TYR A 2 0.78 18.47 4.72
C TYR A 2 0.07 18.29 3.38
N THR A 3 -0.54 19.34 2.82
CA THR A 3 -1.19 19.29 1.50
C THR A 3 -0.26 18.81 0.38
N ILE A 4 0.99 19.31 0.34
CA ILE A 4 1.97 18.90 -0.69
C ILE A 4 2.37 17.44 -0.49
N ILE A 5 2.60 17.03 0.76
CA ILE A 5 2.93 15.65 1.12
C ILE A 5 1.79 14.71 0.68
N ILE A 6 0.55 15.06 1.01
CA ILE A 6 -0.64 14.31 0.61
C ILE A 6 -0.73 14.20 -0.91
N SER A 7 -0.52 15.30 -1.65
CA SER A 7 -0.55 15.26 -3.12
C SER A 7 0.48 14.28 -3.68
N ILE A 8 1.72 14.29 -3.16
CA ILE A 8 2.77 13.35 -3.58
C ILE A 8 2.36 11.90 -3.25
N LEU A 9 1.87 11.66 -2.04
CA LEU A 9 1.43 10.33 -1.60
C LEU A 9 0.28 9.79 -2.45
N VAL A 10 -0.67 10.65 -2.83
CA VAL A 10 -1.79 10.29 -3.69
C VAL A 10 -1.31 9.94 -5.09
N VAL A 11 -0.37 10.70 -5.67
CA VAL A 11 0.23 10.39 -6.99
C VAL A 11 0.92 9.01 -6.96
N ILE A 12 1.72 8.73 -5.93
CA ILE A 12 2.39 7.44 -5.75
C ILE A 12 1.36 6.31 -5.58
N MET A 13 0.29 6.54 -4.81
CA MET A 13 -0.78 5.58 -4.60
C MET A 13 -1.48 5.24 -5.92
N ILE A 14 -1.85 6.26 -6.70
CA ILE A 14 -2.48 6.07 -8.02
C ILE A 14 -1.55 5.28 -8.94
N ALA A 15 -0.28 5.64 -9.03
CA ALA A 15 0.69 4.91 -9.87
C ALA A 15 0.82 3.43 -9.44
N SER A 16 0.80 3.17 -8.13
CA SER A 16 0.86 1.82 -7.57
C SER A 16 -0.41 1.01 -7.87
N ILE A 17 -1.58 1.63 -7.76
CA ILE A 17 -2.87 1.03 -8.15
C ILE A 17 -2.88 0.70 -9.63
N LEU A 18 -2.47 1.64 -10.50
CA LEU A 18 -2.44 1.43 -11.94
C LEU A 18 -1.51 0.28 -12.33
N HIS A 19 -0.34 0.18 -11.69
CA HIS A 19 0.57 -0.95 -11.90
C HIS A 19 -0.08 -2.29 -11.49
N TRP A 20 -0.72 -2.34 -10.33
CA TRP A 20 -1.46 -3.53 -9.87
C TRP A 20 -2.61 -3.90 -10.81
N VAL A 21 -3.45 -2.94 -11.23
CA VAL A 21 -4.56 -3.17 -12.17
C VAL A 21 -4.05 -3.68 -13.51
N ASN A 22 -3.00 -3.06 -14.06
CA ASN A 22 -2.41 -3.47 -15.33
C ASN A 22 -1.86 -4.90 -15.26
N PHE A 23 -1.18 -5.26 -14.18
CA PHE A 23 -0.72 -6.63 -13.96
C PHE A 23 -1.90 -7.60 -13.81
N SER A 24 -2.87 -7.27 -12.96
CA SER A 24 -4.03 -8.12 -12.68
C SER A 24 -4.89 -8.41 -13.91
N THR A 25 -5.00 -7.45 -14.83
CA THR A 25 -5.83 -7.59 -16.04
C THR A 25 -5.13 -8.33 -17.16
N LYS A 26 -3.81 -8.13 -17.33
CA LYS A 26 -3.02 -8.72 -18.42
C LYS A 26 -2.40 -10.07 -18.06
N GLU A 27 -1.79 -10.16 -16.88
CA GLU A 27 -1.00 -11.31 -16.45
C GLU A 27 -1.70 -12.07 -15.32
N GLY A 28 -2.53 -11.41 -14.51
CA GLY A 28 -3.17 -11.99 -13.32
C GLY A 28 -4.20 -13.10 -13.56
N LYS A 29 -4.48 -13.49 -14.81
CA LYS A 29 -5.49 -14.50 -15.16
C LYS A 29 -4.92 -15.91 -15.29
N ASP A 30 -3.62 -16.04 -15.57
CA ASP A 30 -2.95 -17.33 -15.64
C ASP A 30 -2.57 -17.85 -14.23
N GLU A 31 -2.15 -19.12 -14.14
CA GLU A 31 -1.81 -19.72 -12.84
C GLU A 31 -0.67 -19.00 -12.12
N ARG A 32 0.34 -18.56 -12.90
CA ARG A 32 1.51 -17.84 -12.40
C ARG A 32 1.12 -16.47 -11.85
N GLY A 33 0.36 -15.70 -12.59
CA GLY A 33 -0.14 -14.38 -12.25
C GLY A 33 -1.06 -14.42 -11.05
N LYS A 34 -1.94 -15.44 -10.95
CA LYS A 34 -2.72 -15.70 -9.73
C LYS A 34 -1.83 -15.97 -8.53
N MET A 35 -0.77 -16.75 -8.69
CA MET A 35 0.21 -17.01 -7.61
C MET A 35 0.95 -15.74 -7.19
N ILE A 36 1.37 -14.92 -8.14
CA ILE A 36 2.04 -13.64 -7.89
C ILE A 36 1.12 -12.69 -7.12
N LEU A 37 -0.11 -12.49 -7.60
CA LEU A 37 -1.13 -11.67 -6.93
C LEU A 37 -1.42 -12.17 -5.53
N GLY A 38 -1.59 -13.48 -5.36
CA GLY A 38 -1.83 -14.09 -4.05
C GLY A 38 -0.71 -13.79 -3.07
N ARG A 39 0.55 -14.02 -3.46
CA ARG A 39 1.72 -13.74 -2.61
C ARG A 39 1.91 -12.25 -2.31
N SER A 40 1.74 -11.38 -3.31
CA SER A 40 1.87 -9.94 -3.09
C SER A 40 0.79 -9.40 -2.16
N SER A 41 -0.46 -9.85 -2.32
CA SER A 41 -1.58 -9.48 -1.46
C SER A 41 -1.43 -10.00 -0.03
N GLN A 42 -0.89 -11.21 0.17
CA GLN A 42 -0.61 -11.74 1.51
C GLN A 42 0.42 -10.87 2.26
N ILE A 43 1.48 -10.43 1.58
CA ILE A 43 2.48 -9.52 2.16
C ILE A 43 1.83 -8.18 2.49
N ALA A 44 1.12 -7.59 1.53
CA ALA A 44 0.47 -6.29 1.71
C ALA A 44 -0.54 -6.32 2.86
N PHE A 45 -1.40 -7.34 2.93
CA PHE A 45 -2.40 -7.51 3.98
C PHE A 45 -1.77 -7.63 5.37
N SER A 46 -0.72 -8.44 5.51
CA SER A 46 -0.01 -8.60 6.78
C SER A 46 0.54 -7.26 7.29
N ILE A 47 1.07 -6.45 6.38
CA ILE A 47 1.58 -5.11 6.70
C ILE A 47 0.45 -4.14 7.01
N VAL A 48 -0.69 -4.19 6.30
CA VAL A 48 -1.87 -3.36 6.59
C VAL A 48 -2.32 -3.55 8.03
N VAL A 49 -2.54 -4.81 8.44
CA VAL A 49 -3.09 -5.12 9.75
C VAL A 49 -2.15 -4.64 10.86
N LEU A 50 -0.85 -4.90 10.71
CA LEU A 50 0.17 -4.44 11.67
C LEU A 50 0.26 -2.91 11.73
N ALA A 51 0.41 -2.25 10.58
CA ALA A 51 0.58 -0.81 10.52
C ALA A 51 -0.67 -0.06 11.00
N PHE A 52 -1.86 -0.58 10.69
CA PHE A 52 -3.12 -0.01 11.16
C PHE A 52 -3.26 -0.14 12.68
N GLY A 53 -2.93 -1.31 13.25
CA GLY A 53 -2.89 -1.50 14.69
C GLY A 53 -1.91 -0.54 15.39
N VAL A 54 -0.70 -0.39 14.84
CA VAL A 54 0.30 0.58 15.33
C VAL A 54 -0.23 2.01 15.26
N THR A 55 -0.95 2.37 14.19
CA THR A 55 -1.51 3.73 14.04
C THR A 55 -2.58 4.01 15.11
N LEU A 56 -3.46 3.05 15.40
CA LEU A 56 -4.48 3.21 16.45
C LEU A 56 -3.87 3.27 17.86
N ILE A 57 -2.87 2.44 18.13
CA ILE A 57 -2.12 2.49 19.39
C ILE A 57 -1.39 3.84 19.50
N GLY A 58 -0.75 4.29 18.42
CA GLY A 58 -0.10 5.59 18.34
C GLY A 58 -1.06 6.74 18.62
N ASP A 59 -2.25 6.73 18.02
CA ASP A 59 -3.29 7.73 18.30
C ASP A 59 -3.66 7.74 19.79
N ARG A 60 -3.83 6.57 20.40
CA ARG A 60 -4.22 6.46 21.80
C ARG A 60 -3.14 6.89 22.80
N TYR A 61 -1.87 6.59 22.53
CA TYR A 61 -0.78 6.73 23.51
C TYR A 61 0.23 7.83 23.17
N ILE A 62 0.43 8.14 21.89
CA ILE A 62 1.33 9.20 21.42
C ILE A 62 0.52 10.48 21.10
N THR A 63 -0.79 10.34 20.85
CA THR A 63 -1.75 11.41 20.53
C THR A 63 -1.37 12.17 19.26
N PHE A 64 -2.05 11.90 18.16
CA PHE A 64 -1.94 12.78 17.00
C PHE A 64 -2.46 14.15 17.40
N SER A 65 -1.63 15.19 17.23
CA SER A 65 -1.92 16.51 17.78
C SER A 65 -3.02 17.24 17.00
N THR A 66 -3.33 16.79 15.78
CA THR A 66 -4.38 17.33 14.91
C THR A 66 -5.01 16.25 14.02
N ASP A 67 -6.26 16.48 13.61
CA ASP A 67 -6.96 15.63 12.61
C ASP A 67 -6.18 15.52 11.28
N GLU A 68 -5.46 16.58 10.91
CA GLU A 68 -4.64 16.62 9.70
C GLU A 68 -3.44 15.66 9.78
N GLN A 69 -2.82 15.53 10.96
CA GLN A 69 -1.73 14.56 11.19
C GLN A 69 -2.23 13.12 11.13
N PHE A 70 -3.40 12.85 11.72
CA PHE A 70 -4.02 11.53 11.66
C PHE A 70 -4.37 11.15 10.22
N THR A 71 -5.02 12.06 9.49
CA THR A 71 -5.39 11.86 8.08
C THR A 71 -4.16 11.65 7.20
N THR A 72 -3.10 12.45 7.39
CA THR A 72 -1.85 12.30 6.64
C THR A 72 -1.19 10.94 6.92
N THR A 73 -1.19 10.49 8.18
CA THR A 73 -0.65 9.17 8.57
C THR A 73 -1.40 8.03 7.88
N LEU A 74 -2.73 8.08 7.87
CA LEU A 74 -3.55 7.08 7.19
C LEU A 74 -3.30 7.05 5.68
N ILE A 75 -3.19 8.21 5.03
CA ILE A 75 -2.87 8.30 3.60
C ILE A 75 -1.47 7.72 3.35
N ALA A 76 -0.47 8.11 4.14
CA ALA A 76 0.89 7.58 4.01
C ALA A 76 0.95 6.07 4.17
N LEU A 77 0.18 5.52 5.11
CA LEU A 77 0.05 4.09 5.35
C LEU A 77 -0.58 3.38 4.15
N MET A 78 -1.71 3.87 3.64
CA MET A 78 -2.38 3.29 2.46
C MET A 78 -1.51 3.35 1.20
N THR A 79 -0.83 4.48 0.98
CA THR A 79 0.15 4.63 -0.10
C THR A 79 1.27 3.60 0.04
N SER A 80 1.83 3.44 1.24
CA SER A 80 2.91 2.48 1.50
C SER A 80 2.49 1.05 1.24
N ILE A 81 1.29 0.66 1.66
CA ILE A 81 0.74 -0.68 1.41
C ILE A 81 0.61 -0.94 -0.09
N MET A 82 0.02 -0.01 -0.84
CA MET A 82 -0.15 -0.16 -2.28
C MET A 82 1.19 -0.21 -3.01
N LEU A 83 2.15 0.61 -2.57
CA LEU A 83 3.49 0.60 -3.11
C LEU A 83 4.20 -0.73 -2.83
N ILE A 84 4.12 -1.27 -1.62
CA ILE A 84 4.72 -2.57 -1.25
C ILE A 84 4.07 -3.71 -2.05
N ASN A 85 2.75 -3.69 -2.23
CA ASN A 85 2.07 -4.66 -3.08
C ASN A 85 2.60 -4.59 -4.52
N SER A 86 2.69 -3.37 -5.07
CA SER A 86 3.19 -3.10 -6.42
C SER A 86 4.64 -3.56 -6.62
N ILE A 87 5.53 -3.25 -5.65
CA ILE A 87 6.93 -3.70 -5.64
C ILE A 87 7.01 -5.22 -5.53
N SER A 88 6.18 -5.84 -4.68
CA SER A 88 6.14 -7.29 -4.51
C SER A 88 5.74 -7.99 -5.81
N ILE A 89 4.79 -7.44 -6.55
CA ILE A 89 4.43 -7.94 -7.89
C ILE A 89 5.62 -7.84 -8.83
N ALA A 90 6.29 -6.68 -8.90
CA ALA A 90 7.46 -6.51 -9.76
C ALA A 90 8.60 -7.48 -9.39
N TYR A 91 8.81 -7.73 -8.11
CA TYR A 91 9.79 -8.69 -7.61
C TYR A 91 9.43 -10.14 -7.99
N PHE A 92 8.20 -10.58 -7.66
CA PHE A 92 7.77 -11.94 -7.97
C PHE A 92 7.65 -12.19 -9.48
N ARG A 93 7.29 -11.17 -10.26
CA ARG A 93 7.28 -11.25 -11.73
C ARG A 93 8.66 -11.55 -12.31
N LYS A 94 9.74 -11.06 -11.71
CA LYS A 94 11.12 -11.39 -12.11
C LYS A 94 11.58 -12.75 -11.61
N LYS A 95 11.02 -13.21 -10.49
CA LYS A 95 11.43 -14.44 -9.82
C LYS A 95 10.79 -15.70 -10.42
N TYR A 96 9.51 -15.60 -10.77
CA TYR A 96 8.77 -16.65 -11.49
C TYR A 96 8.91 -16.48 -12.99
#